data_AF-A0A820QKR1-F1
#
_entry.id   AF-A0A820QKR1-F1
#
_cell.length_a   1.000
_cell.length_b   1.000
_cell.length_c   1.000
_cell.angle_alpha   90.00
_cell.angle_beta   90.00
_cell.angle_gamma   90.00
#
_symmetry.space_group_name_H-M   'P 1'
#
loop_
_entity.id
_entity.type
_entity.pdbx_description
1 polymer ?
#
loop_
_entity_poly.entity_id
_entity_poly.type
_entity_poly.pdbx_seq_one_letter_code
_entity_poly.pdbx_strand_id
1 'polypeptide(L)'
;MVSNLHQVSSLSLHLSTDFSQSKLQAFLDRMPHLRTLTIHQDASFPLPMSLFNCTFPSSIHYLHLQNCKHYFNEEDCTILTHSSLTSQCKQLNILVKNRQSIIIILVNNMTDLCALRARFTDENINEFEPSRM
;
A
#
# COMPACT_ATOMS: atom_id res chain seq x y z
N MET A 1 4.65 28.72 6.30
CA MET A 1 5.49 27.50 6.23
C MET A 1 5.08 26.60 7.39
N VAL A 2 4.81 25.32 7.15
CA VAL A 2 4.54 24.35 8.23
C VAL A 2 5.88 24.01 8.88
N SER A 3 6.24 24.75 9.93
CA SER A 3 7.35 24.39 10.82
C SER A 3 6.92 23.15 11.62
N ASN A 4 7.84 22.18 11.79
CA ASN A 4 7.69 20.92 12.54
C ASN A 4 7.42 19.64 11.73
N LEU A 5 7.49 19.66 10.39
CA LEU A 5 7.43 18.42 9.60
C LEU A 5 8.52 17.40 9.98
N HIS A 6 9.66 17.87 10.49
CA HIS A 6 10.74 17.01 10.96
C HIS A 6 10.36 16.10 12.14
N GLN A 7 9.30 16.43 12.89
CA GLN A 7 8.81 15.67 14.04
C GLN A 7 7.66 14.72 13.67
N VAL A 8 7.18 14.77 12.43
CA VAL A 8 6.05 13.96 11.98
C VAL A 8 6.46 12.50 11.93
N SER A 9 5.77 11.69 12.73
CA SER A 9 5.97 10.24 12.81
C SER A 9 4.85 9.43 12.14
N SER A 10 3.74 10.09 11.80
CA SER A 10 2.59 9.49 11.13
C SER A 10 2.03 10.43 10.07
N LEU A 11 1.75 9.88 8.89
CA LEU A 11 1.21 10.60 7.75
C LEU A 11 0.00 9.84 7.19
N SER A 12 -1.07 10.56 6.93
CA SER A 12 -2.22 10.07 6.15
C SER A 12 -2.26 10.80 4.82
N LEU A 13 -2.13 10.06 3.72
CA LEU A 13 -2.18 10.59 2.36
C LEU A 13 -3.53 10.29 1.74
N HIS A 14 -4.16 11.30 1.17
CA HIS A 14 -5.33 11.12 0.31
C HIS A 14 -4.88 11.30 -1.13
N LEU A 15 -4.89 10.22 -1.88
CA LEU A 15 -4.47 10.22 -3.28
C LEU A 15 -5.65 10.60 -4.17
N SER A 16 -5.43 11.60 -5.02
CA SER A 16 -6.33 12.02 -6.10
C SER A 16 -5.72 11.68 -7.46
N THR A 17 -6.47 11.96 -8.54
CA THR A 17 -6.02 11.78 -9.93
C THR A 17 -4.71 12.49 -10.25
N ASP A 18 -4.44 13.60 -9.58
CA ASP A 18 -3.32 14.49 -9.88
C ASP A 18 -2.07 14.15 -9.07
N PHE A 19 -1.96 12.88 -8.66
CA PHE A 19 -0.83 12.39 -7.89
C PHE A 19 0.49 12.65 -8.64
N SER A 20 1.44 13.25 -7.93
CA SER A 20 2.78 13.54 -8.43
C SER A 20 3.81 12.96 -7.48
N GLN A 21 4.54 11.95 -7.98
CA GLN A 21 5.60 11.27 -7.23
C GLN A 21 6.66 12.26 -6.74
N SER A 22 7.07 13.21 -7.59
CA SER A 22 8.10 14.21 -7.24
C SER A 22 7.64 15.17 -6.13
N LYS A 23 6.37 15.57 -6.13
CA LYS A 23 5.80 16.39 -5.03
C LYS A 23 5.75 15.61 -3.73
N LEU A 24 5.36 14.33 -3.78
CA LEU A 24 5.37 13.48 -2.59
C LEU A 24 6.79 13.29 -2.07
N GLN A 25 7.77 13.00 -2.94
CA GLN A 25 9.16 12.84 -2.53
C GLN A 25 9.68 14.07 -1.79
N ALA A 26 9.51 15.26 -2.37
CA ALA A 26 9.93 16.51 -1.75
C ALA A 26 9.25 16.77 -0.39
N PHE A 27 8.07 16.19 -0.17
CA PHE A 27 7.36 16.24 1.10
C PHE A 27 7.89 15.23 2.11
N LEU A 28 8.15 13.99 1.67
CA LEU A 28 8.72 12.92 2.49
C LEU A 28 10.12 13.27 3.00
N ASP A 29 10.95 13.91 2.17
CA ASP A 29 12.31 14.33 2.53
C ASP A 29 12.35 15.27 3.76
N ARG A 30 11.21 15.88 4.11
CA ARG A 30 11.05 16.76 5.28
C ARG A 30 10.58 16.02 6.54
N MET A 31 10.39 14.71 6.48
CA MET A 31 9.84 13.86 7.55
C MET A 31 10.76 12.66 7.88
N PRO A 32 11.97 12.90 8.40
CA PRO A 32 12.97 11.85 8.67
C PRO A 32 12.58 10.91 9.82
N HIS A 33 11.45 11.14 10.48
CA HIS A 33 10.96 10.32 11.60
C HIS A 33 9.65 9.61 11.28
N LEU A 34 9.22 9.64 10.01
CA LEU A 34 7.99 9.00 9.57
C LEU A 34 8.09 7.48 9.77
N ARG A 35 7.13 6.91 10.49
CA ARG A 35 7.07 5.46 10.79
C ARG A 35 5.75 4.83 10.40
N THR A 36 4.70 5.65 10.30
CA THR A 36 3.35 5.19 9.96
C THR A 36 2.89 5.93 8.72
N LEU A 37 2.51 5.16 7.71
CA LEU A 37 1.89 5.69 6.50
C LEU A 37 0.52 5.05 6.31
N THR A 38 -0.51 5.89 6.30
CA THR A 38 -1.84 5.49 5.87
C THR A 38 -2.12 6.11 4.51
N ILE A 39 -2.49 5.30 3.54
CA ILE A 39 -2.87 5.74 2.21
C ILE A 39 -4.36 5.52 2.07
N HIS A 40 -5.07 6.63 1.83
CA HIS A 40 -6.45 6.67 1.43
C HIS A 40 -6.52 6.98 -0.05
N GLN A 41 -7.38 6.26 -0.75
CA GLN A 41 -7.56 6.45 -2.16
C GLN A 41 -9.06 6.49 -2.46
N ASP A 42 -9.47 7.43 -3.30
CA ASP A 42 -10.81 7.39 -3.86
C ASP A 42 -10.94 6.14 -4.76
N ALA A 43 -11.98 5.35 -4.48
CA ALA A 43 -12.32 4.14 -5.20
C ALA A 43 -12.59 4.35 -6.70
N SER A 44 -12.79 5.60 -7.12
CA SER A 44 -13.09 5.99 -8.50
C SER A 44 -11.86 5.95 -9.42
N PHE A 45 -10.65 5.85 -8.87
CA PHE A 45 -9.40 5.88 -9.62
C PHE A 45 -8.54 4.64 -9.33
N PRO A 46 -7.51 4.34 -10.13
CA PRO A 46 -6.52 3.32 -9.80
C PRO A 46 -5.48 3.84 -8.79
N LEU A 47 -4.93 2.96 -7.96
CA LEU A 47 -3.85 3.30 -7.04
C LEU A 47 -2.60 3.62 -7.90
N PRO A 48 -1.98 4.80 -7.75
CA PRO A 48 -0.78 5.12 -8.51
C PRO A 48 0.38 4.28 -8.00
N MET A 49 0.72 3.19 -8.72
CA MET A 49 1.80 2.28 -8.32
C MET A 49 3.18 2.96 -8.25
N SER A 50 3.36 4.09 -8.94
CA SER A 50 4.55 4.94 -8.83
C SER A 50 4.80 5.49 -7.41
N LEU A 51 3.79 5.47 -6.53
CA LEU A 51 3.95 5.72 -5.09
C LEU A 51 5.02 4.82 -4.47
N PHE A 52 5.04 3.54 -4.85
CA PHE A 52 5.99 2.55 -4.33
C PHE A 52 7.41 2.76 -4.83
N ASN A 53 7.61 3.66 -5.80
CA ASN A 53 8.93 4.09 -6.28
C ASN A 53 9.46 5.31 -5.50
N CYS A 54 8.71 5.87 -4.54
CA CYS A 54 9.24 6.89 -3.66
C CYS A 54 10.28 6.30 -2.71
N THR A 55 11.30 7.11 -2.40
CA THR A 55 12.29 6.79 -1.38
C THR A 55 11.80 7.34 -0.05
N PHE A 56 11.60 6.46 0.93
CA PHE A 56 11.23 6.89 2.27
C PHE A 56 12.52 7.14 3.07
N PRO A 57 12.75 8.36 3.58
CA PRO A 57 13.99 8.68 4.30
C PRO A 57 14.11 7.96 5.64
N SER A 58 12.99 7.38 6.10
CA SER A 58 12.91 6.58 7.31
C SER A 58 12.12 5.30 7.07
N SER A 59 12.42 4.32 7.90
CA SER A 59 11.80 3.01 7.90
C SER A 59 10.32 3.11 8.27
N ILE A 60 9.44 2.92 7.29
CA ILE A 60 8.01 2.78 7.56
C ILE A 60 7.77 1.43 8.22
N HIS A 61 7.32 1.46 9.47
CA HIS A 61 6.99 0.26 10.23
C HIS A 61 5.54 -0.18 10.03
N TYR A 62 4.65 0.78 9.75
CA TYR A 62 3.22 0.54 9.62
C TYR A 62 2.72 1.11 8.30
N LEU A 63 2.27 0.22 7.41
CA LEU A 63 1.69 0.58 6.12
C LEU A 63 0.23 0.14 6.05
N HIS A 64 -0.67 1.09 5.92
CA HIS A 64 -2.10 0.86 5.83
C HIS A 64 -2.66 1.40 4.53
N LEU A 65 -3.20 0.54 3.68
CA LEU A 65 -3.98 0.95 2.52
C LEU A 65 -5.46 0.83 2.86
N GLN A 66 -6.11 1.99 3.01
CA GLN A 66 -7.51 2.11 3.41
C GLN A 66 -8.35 2.69 2.29
N ASN A 67 -9.59 2.19 2.14
CA ASN A 67 -10.56 2.63 1.14
C ASN A 67 -10.09 2.56 -0.33
N CYS A 68 -8.90 2.03 -0.60
CA CYS A 68 -8.47 1.67 -1.94
C CYS A 68 -9.35 0.51 -2.42
N LYS A 69 -9.93 0.57 -3.64
CA LYS A 69 -10.53 -0.61 -4.30
C LYS A 69 -9.50 -1.41 -5.11
N HIS A 70 -8.23 -1.11 -4.91
CA HIS A 70 -7.15 -1.82 -5.57
C HIS A 70 -6.84 -3.13 -4.83
N TYR A 71 -7.12 -4.24 -5.51
CA TYR A 71 -6.73 -5.58 -5.06
C TYR A 71 -5.38 -5.93 -5.67
N PHE A 72 -4.37 -6.02 -4.81
CA PHE A 72 -3.02 -6.38 -5.20
C PHE A 72 -3.04 -7.78 -5.83
N ASN A 73 -2.40 -7.91 -6.98
CA ASN A 73 -2.07 -9.20 -7.59
C ASN A 73 -0.61 -9.58 -7.24
N GLU A 74 -0.11 -10.67 -7.82
CA GLU A 74 1.25 -11.17 -7.57
C GLU A 74 2.34 -10.19 -8.05
N GLU A 75 2.13 -9.51 -9.17
CA GLU A 75 3.05 -8.49 -9.71
C GLU A 75 3.08 -7.27 -8.80
N ASP A 76 1.92 -6.76 -8.38
CA ASP A 76 1.83 -5.63 -7.45
C ASP A 76 2.53 -5.94 -6.13
N CYS A 77 2.35 -7.15 -5.60
CA CYS A 77 3.02 -7.59 -4.38
C CYS A 77 4.53 -7.74 -4.58
N THR A 78 4.99 -8.18 -5.75
CA THR A 78 6.41 -8.23 -6.07
C THR A 78 7.01 -6.83 -6.13
N ILE A 79 6.34 -5.87 -6.78
CA ILE A 79 6.76 -4.47 -6.79
C ILE A 79 6.82 -3.93 -5.36
N LEU A 80 5.77 -4.22 -4.57
CA LEU A 80 5.69 -3.81 -3.18
C LEU A 80 6.89 -4.34 -2.40
N THR A 81 7.21 -5.64 -2.44
CA THR A 81 8.32 -6.23 -1.65
C THR A 81 9.69 -5.64 -1.98
N HIS A 82 9.90 -5.13 -3.19
CA HIS A 82 11.14 -4.48 -3.60
C HIS A 82 11.17 -2.97 -3.30
N SER A 83 10.07 -2.40 -2.82
CA SER A 83 9.99 -0.98 -2.48
C SER A 83 10.75 -0.66 -1.19
N SER A 84 11.39 0.51 -1.17
CA SER A 84 11.96 1.08 0.07
C SER A 84 10.90 1.22 1.17
N LEU A 85 9.63 1.44 0.78
CA LEU A 85 8.49 1.60 1.68
C LEU A 85 8.27 0.39 2.59
N THR A 86 8.53 -0.82 2.08
CA THR A 86 8.22 -2.06 2.81
C THR A 86 9.44 -2.81 3.30
N SER A 87 10.64 -2.34 2.96
CA SER A 87 11.92 -2.96 3.35
C SER A 87 12.04 -3.24 4.85
N GLN A 88 11.44 -2.39 5.70
CA GLN A 88 11.42 -2.53 7.16
C GLN A 88 9.99 -2.48 7.73
N CYS A 89 9.01 -2.80 6.90
CA CYS A 89 7.61 -2.74 7.28
C CYS A 89 7.26 -3.93 8.17
N LYS A 90 6.83 -3.63 9.39
CA LYS A 90 6.45 -4.60 10.41
C LYS A 90 4.98 -4.97 10.35
N GLN A 91 4.14 -4.05 9.89
CA GLN A 91 2.71 -4.28 9.76
C GLN A 91 2.18 -3.78 8.42
N LEU A 92 1.57 -4.69 7.68
CA LEU A 92 0.98 -4.43 6.37
C LEU A 92 -0.52 -4.71 6.38
N ASN A 93 -1.32 -3.74 5.94
CA ASN A 93 -2.77 -3.91 5.73
C ASN A 93 -3.15 -3.54 4.29
N ILE A 94 -3.57 -4.55 3.52
CA ILE A 94 -3.85 -4.44 2.08
C ILE A 94 -5.04 -5.31 1.66
N LEU A 95 -5.56 -5.05 0.45
CA LEU A 95 -6.51 -5.89 -0.25
C LEU A 95 -5.78 -6.74 -1.29
N VAL A 96 -6.12 -8.03 -1.41
CA VAL A 96 -5.40 -8.99 -2.27
C VAL A 96 -6.38 -9.82 -3.09
N LYS A 97 -6.04 -10.14 -4.35
CA LYS A 97 -6.88 -11.00 -5.23
C LYS A 97 -6.78 -12.47 -4.88
N ASN A 98 -5.55 -13.02 -4.87
CA ASN A 98 -5.29 -14.42 -4.56
C ASN A 98 -4.60 -14.54 -3.21
N ARG A 99 -5.34 -15.02 -2.21
CA ARG A 99 -4.84 -15.13 -0.83
C ARG A 99 -3.55 -15.95 -0.73
N GLN A 100 -3.47 -17.11 -1.38
CA GLN A 100 -2.41 -18.07 -1.11
C GLN A 100 -1.09 -17.65 -1.77
N SER A 101 -1.12 -17.29 -3.06
CA SER A 101 0.07 -16.81 -3.77
C SER A 101 0.64 -15.55 -3.13
N ILE A 102 -0.22 -14.62 -2.73
CA ILE A 102 0.21 -13.32 -2.20
C ILE A 102 0.80 -13.44 -0.79
N ILE A 103 0.22 -14.30 0.07
CA ILE A 103 0.82 -14.56 1.38
C ILE A 103 2.23 -15.14 1.20
N ILE A 104 2.44 -16.06 0.24
CA ILE A 104 3.77 -16.62 -0.03
C ILE A 104 4.75 -15.53 -0.48
N ILE A 105 4.37 -14.67 -1.42
CA ILE A 105 5.24 -13.59 -1.91
C ILE A 105 5.59 -12.63 -0.77
N LEU A 106 4.60 -12.14 -0.01
CA LEU A 106 4.83 -11.13 1.02
C LEU A 106 5.62 -11.67 2.20
N VAL A 107 5.26 -12.85 2.73
CA VAL A 107 5.92 -13.44 3.89
C VAL A 107 7.36 -13.86 3.57
N ASN A 108 7.63 -14.36 2.36
CA ASN A 108 8.98 -14.79 1.99
C ASN A 108 9.93 -13.62 1.72
N ASN A 109 9.42 -12.46 1.28
CA ASN A 109 10.26 -11.34 0.86
C ASN A 109 10.29 -10.18 1.86
N MET A 110 9.32 -10.06 2.77
CA MET A 110 9.30 -9.02 3.81
C MET A 110 9.77 -9.59 5.15
N THR A 111 11.08 -9.71 5.34
CA THR A 111 11.67 -10.39 6.50
C THR A 111 11.36 -9.74 7.85
N ASP A 112 11.08 -8.44 7.87
CA ASP A 112 10.73 -7.70 9.09
C ASP A 112 9.22 -7.71 9.40
N LEU A 113 8.41 -8.33 8.54
CA LEU A 113 6.95 -8.34 8.66
C LEU A 113 6.51 -9.19 9.85
N CYS A 114 5.95 -8.53 10.86
CA CYS A 114 5.45 -9.17 12.07
C CYS A 114 3.93 -9.43 12.00
N ALA A 115 3.19 -8.63 11.25
CA ALA A 115 1.74 -8.79 11.11
C ALA A 115 1.27 -8.43 9.69
N LEU A 116 0.51 -9.34 9.08
CA LEU A 116 -0.15 -9.13 7.80
C LEU A 116 -1.67 -9.18 7.99
N ARG A 117 -2.35 -8.07 7.67
CA ARG A 117 -3.80 -8.01 7.55
C ARG A 117 -4.19 -7.92 6.09
N ALA A 118 -4.33 -9.07 5.45
CA ALA A 118 -4.85 -9.16 4.09
C ALA A 118 -6.37 -9.32 4.11
N ARG A 119 -7.07 -8.47 3.34
CA ARG A 119 -8.49 -8.63 3.03
C ARG A 119 -8.63 -9.13 1.59
N PHE A 120 -9.56 -10.02 1.33
CA PHE A 120 -9.74 -10.67 0.03
C PHE A 120 -11.20 -10.53 -0.39
N THR A 121 -11.42 -10.42 -1.70
CA THR A 121 -12.74 -10.67 -2.29
C THR A 121 -12.80 -12.12 -2.73
N ASP A 122 -13.76 -12.87 -2.19
CA ASP A 122 -14.15 -14.15 -2.77
C ASP A 122 -14.92 -13.87 -4.07
N GLU A 123 -14.22 -13.52 -5.14
CA GLU A 123 -14.78 -13.62 -6.50
C GLU A 123 -14.76 -15.09 -6.95
N ASN A 124 -15.43 -15.93 -6.16
CA ASN A 124 -16.14 -17.11 -6.63
C ASN A 124 -17.63 -16.78 -6.62
N ILE A 125 -18.01 -15.64 -7.21
CA ILE A 125 -19.39 -15.45 -7.66
C ILE A 125 -19.48 -16.26 -8.96
N ASN A 126 -19.65 -17.56 -8.78
CA ASN A 126 -20.50 -18.38 -9.62
C ASN A 126 -21.36 -17.54 -10.58
N GLU A 127 -20.96 -17.48 -11.85
CA GLU A 127 -21.86 -17.22 -12.98
C GLU A 127 -22.90 -18.35 -12.99
N PHE A 128 -23.86 -18.33 -12.06
CA PHE A 128 -25.09 -19.08 -12.22
C PHE A 128 -25.95 -18.28 -13.20
N GLU A 129 -25.85 -18.67 -14.47
CA GLU A 129 -26.91 -18.41 -15.44
C GLU A 129 -28.26 -18.80 -14.83
N PRO A 130 -29.29 -17.94 -14.89
CA PRO A 130 -30.64 -18.45 -15.05
C PRO A 130 -30.81 -18.74 -16.53
N SER A 131 -30.64 -20.00 -16.92
CA SER A 131 -31.16 -20.51 -18.19
C SER A 131 -32.64 -20.11 -18.28
N ARG A 132 -32.95 -19.17 -19.16
CA ARG A 132 -34.34 -18.80 -19.45
C ARG A 132 -34.96 -19.96 -20.23
N MET A 133 -35.89 -20.66 -19.59
CA MET A 133 -36.92 -21.47 -20.25
C MET A 133 -37.82 -20.59 -21.12
#